data_AF-E2Q6K8-F1
#
_entry.id   AF-E2Q6K8-F1
#
_cell.length_a   1.000
_cell.length_b   1.000
_cell.length_c   1.000
_cell.angle_alpha   90.00
_cell.angle_beta   90.00
_cell.angle_gamma   90.00
#
_symmetry.space_group_name_H-M   'P 1'
#
loop_
_entity.id
_entity.type
_entity.pdbx_description
1 polymer ?
#
loop_
_entity_poly.entity_id
_entity_poly.type
_entity_poly.pdbx_seq_one_letter_code
_entity_poly.pdbx_strand_id
1 'polypeptide(L)' 'MALALPVRPMTPARAAALAAAMRARRTCPSCRTDCGYCIPRSLGMCVPCADGAPHTV' A
#
# COMPACT_ATOMS: atom_id res chain seq x y z
N MET A 1 -16.83 -16.75 28.03
CA MET A 1 -16.25 -16.15 26.80
C MET A 1 -14.82 -16.64 26.69
N ALA A 2 -14.51 -17.49 25.70
CA ALA A 2 -13.15 -17.97 25.49
C ALA A 2 -12.37 -16.96 24.63
N LEU A 3 -11.18 -16.56 25.09
CA LEU A 3 -10.27 -15.68 24.36
C LEU A 3 -9.78 -16.43 23.11
N ALA A 4 -9.83 -15.79 21.94
CA ALA A 4 -9.37 -16.40 20.70
C ALA A 4 -7.88 -16.77 20.80
N LEU A 5 -7.55 -18.05 20.59
CA LEU A 5 -6.15 -18.48 20.57
C LEU A 5 -5.45 -17.87 19.35
N PRO A 6 -4.27 -17.26 19.50
CA PRO A 6 -3.53 -16.67 18.39
C PRO A 6 -3.12 -17.76 17.40
N VAL A 7 -3.67 -17.68 16.18
CA VAL A 7 -3.63 -18.74 15.16
C VAL A 7 -2.24 -18.96 14.57
N ARG A 8 -1.34 -17.98 14.66
CA ARG A 8 0.11 -18.04 14.36
C ARG A 8 0.73 -16.68 14.68
N PRO A 9 1.81 -16.60 15.46
CA PRO A 9 2.48 -15.33 15.72
C PRO A 9 3.05 -14.76 14.42
N MET A 10 2.93 -13.44 14.25
CA MET A 10 3.54 -12.73 13.14
C MET A 10 5.06 -12.88 13.21
N THR A 11 5.69 -13.35 12.12
CA THR A 11 7.16 -13.38 12.05
C THR A 11 7.67 -12.06 11.49
N PRO A 12 8.87 -11.60 11.88
CA PRO A 12 9.46 -10.38 11.33
C PRO A 12 9.61 -10.42 9.81
N ALA A 13 9.89 -11.61 9.24
CA ALA A 13 9.92 -11.82 7.80
C ALA A 13 8.55 -11.56 7.13
N ARG A 14 7.44 -11.99 7.75
CA ARG A 14 6.09 -11.71 7.25
C ARG A 14 5.72 -10.23 7.36
N ALA A 15 6.16 -9.56 8.43
CA ALA A 15 5.98 -8.12 8.59
C ALA A 15 6.74 -7.34 7.50
N ALA A 16 7.98 -7.72 7.21
CA ALA A 16 8.77 -7.12 6.13
C ALA A 16 8.12 -7.35 4.75
N ALA A 17 7.65 -8.57 4.47
CA ALA A 17 6.94 -8.89 3.24
C ALA A 17 5.65 -8.07 3.09
N LEU A 18 4.87 -7.92 4.17
CA LEU A 18 3.67 -7.09 4.19
C LEU A 18 4.01 -5.62 3.94
N ALA A 19 5.05 -5.09 4.58
CA ALA A 19 5.51 -3.72 4.37
C ALA A 19 5.94 -3.48 2.91
N ALA A 20 6.67 -4.43 2.31
CA ALA A 20 7.04 -4.37 0.90
C ALA A 20 5.83 -4.41 -0.03
N ALA A 21 4.86 -5.29 0.24
CA ALA A 21 3.62 -5.37 -0.53
C ALA A 21 2.74 -4.12 -0.37
N MET A 22 2.72 -3.50 0.81
CA MET A 22 2.02 -2.23 1.04
C MET A 22 2.70 -1.08 0.30
N ARG A 23 4.04 -1.02 0.31
CA ARG A 23 4.80 -0.02 -0.46
C ARG A 23 4.54 -0.15 -1.96
N ALA A 24 4.56 -1.36 -2.50
CA ALA A 24 4.24 -1.60 -3.92
C ALA A 24 2.81 -1.15 -4.28
N ARG A 25 1.84 -1.32 -3.38
CA ARG A 25 0.44 -0.88 -3.58
C ARG A 25 0.22 0.63 -3.47
N ARG A 26 1.13 1.33 -2.79
CA ARG A 26 1.08 2.80 -2.59
C ARG A 26 1.95 3.56 -3.59
N THR A 27 2.92 2.87 -4.20
CA THR A 27 3.82 3.46 -5.20
C THR A 27 3.13 3.51 -6.55
N CYS A 28 2.98 4.70 -7.10
CA CYS A 28 2.38 4.87 -8.40
C CYS A 28 3.31 4.43 -9.53
N PRO A 29 2.85 3.64 -10.53
CA PRO A 29 3.71 3.27 -11.65
C PRO A 29 4.07 4.45 -12.58
N SER A 30 3.26 5.51 -12.62
CA SER A 30 3.47 6.67 -13.48
C SER A 30 4.47 7.68 -12.89
N CYS A 31 4.20 8.18 -11.68
CA CYS A 31 5.06 9.17 -11.01
C CYS A 31 6.09 8.56 -10.04
N ARG A 32 6.04 7.24 -9.79
CA ARG A 32 6.94 6.51 -8.85
C ARG A 32 6.96 7.06 -7.42
N THR A 33 5.96 7.88 -7.07
CA THR A 33 5.78 8.45 -5.72
C THR A 33 4.91 7.55 -4.86
N ASP A 34 5.23 7.45 -3.57
CA ASP A 34 4.36 6.84 -2.57
C ASP A 34 3.23 7.82 -2.22
N CYS A 35 2.00 7.48 -2.55
CA CYS A 35 0.86 8.35 -2.31
C CYS A 35 0.28 8.22 -0.89
N GLY A 36 0.85 7.39 -0.02
CA GLY A 36 0.30 7.12 1.32
C GLY A 36 -1.01 6.31 1.37
N TYR A 37 -1.73 6.19 0.25
CA TYR A 37 -2.97 5.42 0.11
C TYR A 37 -2.85 4.27 -0.91
N CYS A 38 -3.74 3.27 -0.81
CA CYS A 38 -3.78 2.16 -1.76
C CYS A 38 -4.32 2.62 -3.12
N ILE A 39 -3.53 2.45 -4.18
CA ILE A 39 -3.90 2.92 -5.51
C ILE A 39 -5.12 2.14 -6.03
N PRO A 40 -6.21 2.82 -6.40
CA PRO A 40 -7.41 2.16 -6.92
C PRO A 40 -7.13 1.51 -8.28
N ARG A 41 -7.45 0.21 -8.40
CA ARG A 41 -7.29 -0.54 -9.66
C ARG A 41 -8.16 -0.01 -10.81
N SER A 42 -9.23 0.72 -10.51
CA SER A 42 -10.12 1.33 -11.51
C SER A 42 -9.44 2.43 -12.31
N LEU A 43 -8.56 3.21 -11.69
CA LEU A 43 -7.82 4.29 -12.34
C LEU A 43 -6.48 3.81 -12.91
N GLY A 44 -5.94 2.69 -12.40
CA GLY A 44 -4.66 2.13 -12.83
C GLY A 44 -3.43 2.97 -12.44
N MET A 45 -3.64 4.16 -11.89
CA MET A 45 -2.62 5.12 -11.46
C MET A 45 -3.09 5.93 -10.25
N CYS A 46 -2.20 6.74 -9.70
CA CYS A 46 -2.52 7.62 -8.57
C CYS A 46 -3.64 8.62 -8.93
N VAL A 47 -4.45 9.02 -7.94
CA VAL A 47 -5.48 10.06 -8.11
C VAL A 47 -4.88 11.35 -8.71
N PRO A 48 -3.80 11.96 -8.17
CA PRO A 48 -3.17 13.14 -8.77
C PRO A 48 -2.72 12.93 -10.23
N CYS A 49 -2.25 11.73 -10.56
CA CYS A 49 -1.86 11.38 -11.92
C CYS A 49 -3.06 11.33 -12.87
N ALA A 50 -4.21 10.86 -12.37
CA ALA A 50 -5.44 10.75 -13.12
C ALA A 50 -6.20 12.08 -13.20
N ASP A 51 -6.07 12.94 -12.19
CA ASP A 51 -6.67 14.29 -12.18
C ASP A 51 -5.76 15.38 -12.78
N GLY A 52 -4.48 15.05 -13.03
CA GLY A 52 -3.51 15.96 -13.62
C GLY A 52 -2.84 16.92 -12.62
N ALA A 53 -3.11 16.79 -11.31
CA ALA A 53 -2.41 17.56 -10.30
C ALA A 53 -0.96 17.09 -10.14
N PRO A 54 0.00 18.02 -10.03
CA PRO A 54 1.37 17.68 -9.69
C PRO A 54 1.43 17.11 -8.27
N HIS A 55 2.22 16.05 -8.08
CA HIS A 55 2.67 15.62 -6.76
C HIS A 55 3.66 16.68 -6.24
N THR A 56 3.13 17.75 -5.68
CA THR A 56 3.96 18.82 -5.13
C THR A 56 4.45 18.35 -3.77
N VAL A 57 5.68 17.82 -3.75
CA VAL A 57 6.42 17.50 -2.53
C VAL A 57 6.93 18.77 -1.87
#